data_AF-A0A6B3GLY6-F1
#
_entry.id   AF-A0A6B3GLY6-F1
#
_cell.length_a   1.000
_cell.length_b   1.000
_cell.length_c   1.000
_cell.angle_alpha   90.00
_cell.angle_beta   90.00
_cell.angle_gamma   90.00
#
_symmetry.space_group_name_H-M   'P 1'
#
loop_
_entity.id
_entity.type
_entity.pdbx_description
1 polymer ?
#
loop_
_entity_poly.entity_id
_entity_poly.type
_entity_poly.pdbx_seq_one_letter_code
_entity_poly.pdbx_strand_id
1 'polypeptide(L)'
;MTDPVPVADLVDQNCHGVLRTELGLGTFEAQLGAARAPAAPGTTFFDTQTGFAVRRWCPPLLGLEAHCPPASYLARRRELGVAETSRRLLRAAGVSAHLV
;
A
#
# COMPACT_ATOMS: atom_id res chain seq x y z
N MET A 1 -18.84 7.27 -32.84
CA MET A 1 -17.73 6.32 -32.67
C MET A 1 -16.52 7.17 -32.31
N THR A 2 -16.26 7.34 -31.01
CA THR A 2 -15.18 8.21 -30.51
C THR A 2 -13.90 7.39 -30.47
N ASP A 3 -12.86 7.84 -31.17
CA ASP A 3 -11.54 7.20 -31.06
C ASP A 3 -11.03 7.31 -29.61
N PRO A 4 -10.42 6.25 -29.05
CA PRO A 4 -9.80 6.31 -27.74
C PRO A 4 -8.62 7.28 -27.79
N VAL A 5 -8.63 8.29 -26.92
CA VAL A 5 -7.46 9.14 -26.70
C VAL A 5 -6.35 8.26 -26.11
N PRO A 6 -5.14 8.25 -26.69
CA PRO A 6 -4.03 7.50 -26.11
C PRO A 6 -3.74 8.01 -24.71
N VAL A 7 -3.79 7.09 -23.74
CA VAL A 7 -3.51 7.41 -22.33
C VAL A 7 -2.00 7.61 -22.20
N ALA A 8 -1.60 8.82 -21.80
CA ALA A 8 -0.21 9.11 -21.46
C ALA A 8 0.21 8.32 -20.21
N ASP A 9 1.49 7.98 -20.13
CA ASP A 9 2.05 7.32 -18.94
C ASP A 9 1.81 8.16 -17.68
N LEU A 10 1.43 7.50 -16.59
CA LEU A 10 1.15 8.17 -15.32
C LEU A 10 2.44 8.51 -14.57
N VAL A 11 2.67 9.79 -14.31
CA VAL A 11 3.74 10.29 -13.42
C VAL A 11 3.12 10.72 -12.11
N ASP A 12 3.64 10.21 -10.99
CA ASP A 12 3.23 10.61 -9.64
C ASP A 12 4.15 11.73 -9.14
N GLN A 13 3.69 12.97 -9.31
CA GLN A 13 4.44 14.18 -8.98
C GLN A 13 4.41 14.57 -7.50
N ASN A 14 3.60 13.91 -6.67
CA ASN A 14 3.42 14.29 -5.26
C ASN A 14 3.26 13.04 -4.39
N CYS A 15 4.38 12.38 -4.17
CA CYS A 15 4.47 11.17 -3.37
C CYS A 15 5.57 11.28 -2.32
N HIS A 16 5.72 10.22 -1.53
CA HIS A 16 6.82 10.07 -0.58
C HIS A 16 7.72 8.92 -0.99
N GLY A 17 8.97 8.97 -0.56
CA GLY A 17 9.90 7.86 -0.71
C GLY A 17 9.41 6.58 -0.02
N VAL A 18 9.88 5.44 -0.50
CA VAL A 18 9.54 4.13 0.06
C VAL A 18 10.49 3.77 1.20
N LEU A 19 9.92 3.34 2.33
CA LEU A 19 10.70 2.85 3.46
C LEU A 19 11.53 1.62 3.08
N ARG A 20 12.81 1.64 3.43
CA ARG A 20 13.78 0.57 3.12
C ARG A 20 13.95 -0.43 4.27
N THR A 21 13.23 -0.23 5.36
CA THR A 21 13.20 -1.07 6.55
C THR A 21 11.86 -1.77 6.68
N GLU A 22 11.86 -2.87 7.42
CA GLU A 22 10.64 -3.57 7.77
C GLU A 22 9.86 -2.80 8.85
N LEU A 23 8.53 -2.87 8.80
CA LEU A 23 7.64 -2.32 9.82
C LEU A 23 7.00 -3.44 10.66
N GLY A 24 6.90 -3.22 11.96
CA GLY A 24 5.98 -3.94 12.83
C GLY A 24 4.53 -3.50 12.63
N LEU A 25 3.59 -4.26 13.21
CA LEU A 25 2.15 -4.01 13.05
C LEU A 25 1.76 -2.58 13.43
N GLY A 26 2.12 -2.12 14.63
CA GLY A 26 1.79 -0.76 15.07
C GLY A 26 2.48 0.34 14.26
N THR A 27 3.75 0.15 13.87
CA THR A 27 4.48 1.13 13.04
C THR A 27 3.95 1.19 11.62
N PHE A 28 3.44 0.08 11.07
CA PHE A 28 2.76 0.06 9.78
C PHE A 28 1.39 0.72 9.88
N GLU A 29 0.61 0.38 10.91
CA GLU A 29 -0.70 0.98 11.17
C GLU A 29 -0.60 2.51 11.28
N ALA A 30 0.43 3.03 11.95
CA ALA A 30 0.68 4.47 12.05
C ALA A 30 0.89 5.16 10.68
N GLN A 31 1.33 4.44 9.64
CA GLN A 31 1.45 4.98 8.28
C GLN A 31 0.11 5.09 7.55
N LEU A 32 -0.94 4.40 8.02
CA LEU A 32 -2.27 4.44 7.42
C LEU A 32 -3.09 5.65 7.90
N GLY A 33 -2.75 6.20 9.07
CA GLY A 33 -3.41 7.35 9.65
C GLY A 33 -2.97 8.67 9.01
N ALA A 34 -3.93 9.48 8.56
CA ALA A 34 -3.65 10.83 8.03
C ALA A 34 -3.47 11.90 9.13
N ALA A 35 -3.95 11.62 10.35
CA ALA A 35 -3.97 12.57 11.47
C ALA A 35 -3.12 12.05 12.64
N ARG A 36 -2.54 12.97 13.43
CA ARG A 36 -1.77 12.65 14.65
C ARG A 36 -2.64 12.19 15.84
N ALA A 37 -3.95 12.08 15.65
CA ALA A 37 -4.89 11.61 16.66
C ALA A 37 -4.98 10.07 16.63
N PRO A 38 -5.30 9.39 17.74
CA PRO A 38 -5.48 7.93 17.76
C PRO A 38 -6.67 7.49 16.89
N ALA A 39 -6.69 6.21 16.52
CA ALA A 39 -7.88 5.59 15.91
C ALA A 39 -9.11 5.75 16.83
N ALA A 40 -10.31 5.75 16.23
CA ALA A 40 -11.54 5.87 16.99
C ALA A 40 -11.67 4.68 17.99
N PRO A 41 -12.28 4.89 19.17
CA PRO A 41 -12.41 3.83 20.17
C PRO A 41 -12.98 2.52 19.57
N GLY A 42 -12.29 1.41 19.82
CA GLY A 42 -12.69 0.09 19.31
C GLY A 42 -12.29 -0.20 17.85
N THR A 43 -11.54 0.69 17.20
CA THR A 43 -11.07 0.54 15.81
C THR A 43 -9.55 0.64 15.71
N THR A 44 -9.03 0.33 14.53
CA THR A 44 -7.62 0.47 14.14
C THR A 44 -7.51 1.35 12.89
N PHE A 45 -6.33 1.84 12.53
CA PHE A 45 -6.19 2.54 11.25
C PHE A 45 -6.36 1.63 10.02
N PHE A 46 -6.38 0.31 10.20
CA PHE A 46 -6.80 -0.61 9.14
C PHE A 46 -8.28 -0.49 8.79
N ASP A 47 -9.09 0.18 9.62
CA ASP A 47 -10.51 0.45 9.41
C ASP A 47 -10.76 1.81 8.74
N THR A 48 -9.70 2.55 8.40
CA THR A 48 -9.78 3.77 7.57
C THR A 48 -9.94 3.42 6.09
N GLN A 49 -10.32 4.39 5.25
CA GLN A 49 -10.38 4.18 3.80
C GLN A 49 -9.02 3.73 3.22
N THR A 50 -7.92 4.30 3.69
CA THR A 50 -6.56 3.88 3.32
C THR A 50 -6.30 2.43 3.76
N GLY A 51 -6.67 2.09 4.99
CA GLY A 51 -6.56 0.72 5.51
C GLY A 51 -7.34 -0.30 4.68
N PHE A 52 -8.60 0.02 4.33
CA PHE A 52 -9.42 -0.81 3.45
C PHE A 52 -8.81 -0.95 2.06
N ALA A 53 -8.29 0.13 1.47
CA ALA A 53 -7.65 0.10 0.16
C ALA A 53 -6.40 -0.79 0.17
N VAL A 54 -5.53 -0.65 1.17
CA VAL A 54 -4.35 -1.51 1.33
C VAL A 54 -4.77 -2.97 1.45
N ARG A 55 -5.73 -3.27 2.33
CA ARG A 55 -6.21 -4.64 2.56
C ARG A 55 -6.88 -5.27 1.35
N ARG A 56 -7.50 -4.46 0.47
CA ARG A 56 -8.13 -4.95 -0.77
C ARG A 56 -7.12 -5.20 -1.88
N TRP A 57 -6.22 -4.25 -2.13
CA TRP A 57 -5.42 -4.23 -3.35
C TRP A 57 -4.01 -4.81 -3.19
N CYS A 58 -3.38 -4.68 -2.03
CA CYS A 58 -1.99 -5.09 -1.86
C CYS A 58 -1.81 -6.61 -1.60
N PRO A 59 -2.59 -7.28 -0.72
CA PRO A 59 -2.39 -8.70 -0.44
C PRO A 59 -2.45 -9.63 -1.67
N PRO A 60 -3.39 -9.46 -2.62
CA PRO A 60 -3.43 -10.29 -3.83
C PRO A 60 -2.14 -10.25 -4.65
N LEU A 61 -1.47 -9.09 -4.70
CA LEU A 61 -0.19 -8.92 -5.40
C LEU A 61 0.97 -9.68 -4.73
N LEU A 62 0.79 -10.12 -3.49
CA LEU A 62 1.76 -10.90 -2.72
C LEU A 62 1.36 -12.38 -2.57
N GLY A 63 0.28 -12.79 -3.22
CA GLY A 63 -0.25 -14.16 -3.19
C GLY A 63 -1.14 -14.46 -1.98
N LEU A 64 -1.79 -13.45 -1.41
CA LEU A 64 -2.73 -13.59 -0.29
C LEU A 64 -4.14 -13.21 -0.72
N GLU A 65 -5.15 -13.71 0.02
CA GLU A 65 -6.54 -13.28 -0.16
C GLU A 65 -6.73 -11.79 0.14
N ALA A 66 -7.61 -11.15 -0.63
CA ALA A 66 -8.07 -9.80 -0.32
C ALA A 66 -8.69 -9.76 1.09
N HIS A 67 -8.41 -8.70 1.82
CA HIS A 67 -8.83 -8.48 3.20
C HIS A 67 -8.30 -9.48 4.24
N CYS A 68 -7.28 -10.28 3.90
CA CYS A 68 -6.59 -11.12 4.89
C CYS A 68 -6.18 -10.31 6.13
N PRO A 69 -6.04 -10.97 7.30
CA PRO A 69 -5.68 -10.28 8.54
C PRO A 69 -4.40 -9.46 8.38
N PRO A 70 -4.32 -8.24 8.95
CA PRO A 70 -3.13 -7.39 8.85
C PRO A 70 -1.82 -8.09 9.26
N ALA A 71 -1.87 -8.93 10.30
CA ALA A 71 -0.73 -9.72 10.74
C ALA A 71 -0.21 -10.68 9.65
N SER A 72 -1.11 -11.36 8.94
CA SER A 72 -0.74 -12.26 7.82
C SER A 72 -0.15 -11.49 6.64
N TYR A 73 -0.73 -10.33 6.31
CA TYR A 73 -0.18 -9.46 5.27
C TYR A 73 1.24 -9.01 5.61
N LEU A 74 1.47 -8.55 6.84
CA LEU A 74 2.81 -8.12 7.25
C LEU A 74 3.79 -9.30 7.30
N ALA A 75 3.40 -10.45 7.86
CA ALA A 75 4.24 -11.65 7.86
C ALA A 75 4.71 -12.01 6.44
N ARG A 76 3.81 -11.97 5.45
CA ARG A 76 4.16 -12.23 4.05
C ARG A 76 5.14 -11.21 3.47
N ARG A 77 5.00 -9.93 3.82
CA ARG A 77 5.97 -8.88 3.43
C ARG A 77 7.35 -9.16 4.03
N ARG A 78 7.43 -9.69 5.25
CA ARG A 78 8.70 -10.09 5.89
C ARG A 78 9.34 -11.26 5.15
N GLU A 79 8.57 -12.29 4.85
CA GLU A 79 9.04 -13.47 4.11
C GLU A 79 9.63 -13.11 2.73
N LEU A 80 8.97 -12.21 2.00
CA LEU A 80 9.44 -11.73 0.70
C LEU A 80 10.62 -10.76 0.83
N GLY A 81 10.71 -10.04 1.94
CA GLY A 81 11.64 -8.95 2.15
C GLY A 81 11.17 -7.63 1.53
N VAL A 82 11.75 -6.53 2.03
CA VAL A 82 11.35 -5.15 1.68
C VAL A 82 11.51 -4.86 0.19
N ALA A 83 12.65 -5.24 -0.40
CA ALA A 83 12.94 -4.93 -1.80
C ALA A 83 11.97 -5.61 -2.77
N GLU A 84 11.67 -6.89 -2.55
CA GLU A 84 10.76 -7.63 -3.42
C GLU A 84 9.31 -7.21 -3.25
N THR A 85 8.89 -6.98 -2.00
CA THR A 85 7.57 -6.42 -1.70
C THR A 85 7.36 -5.10 -2.42
N SER A 86 8.29 -4.15 -2.29
CA SER A 86 8.21 -2.84 -2.94
C SER A 86 8.21 -2.97 -4.46
N ARG A 87 9.04 -3.85 -5.03
CA ARG A 87 9.06 -4.10 -6.49
C ARG A 87 7.69 -4.55 -7.01
N ARG A 88 7.04 -5.52 -6.35
CA ARG A 88 5.73 -6.03 -6.78
C ARG A 88 4.65 -4.98 -6.69
N LEU A 89 4.58 -4.25 -5.57
CA LEU A 89 3.55 -3.24 -5.35
C LEU A 89 3.72 -2.02 -6.25
N LEU A 90 4.95 -1.51 -6.42
CA LEU A 90 5.20 -0.34 -7.28
C LEU A 90 4.95 -0.66 -8.76
N ARG A 91 5.36 -1.85 -9.25
CA ARG A 91 5.07 -2.25 -10.63
C ARG A 91 3.57 -2.37 -10.91
N ALA A 92 2.80 -2.82 -9.93
CA ALA A 92 1.36 -2.95 -10.07
C ALA A 92 0.61 -1.60 -10.03
N ALA A 93 1.26 -0.51 -9.57
CA ALA A 93 0.64 0.80 -9.47
C ALA A 93 0.38 1.46 -10.84
N GLY A 94 1.02 0.98 -11.92
CA GLY A 94 0.87 1.57 -13.26
C GLY A 94 1.47 2.98 -13.38
N VAL A 95 2.37 3.35 -12.47
CA VAL A 95 3.09 4.63 -12.47
C VAL A 95 4.44 4.44 -13.15
N SER A 96 4.76 5.29 -14.13
CA SER A 96 6.03 5.24 -14.88
C SER A 96 7.17 5.96 -14.17
N ALA A 97 6.86 7.02 -13.41
CA ALA A 97 7.84 7.77 -12.62
C ALA A 97 7.23 8.30 -11.32
N HIS A 98 7.99 8.20 -10.23
CA HIS A 98 7.69 8.81 -8.94
C HIS A 98 8.68 9.94 -8.71
N LEU A 99 8.18 11.15 -8.46
CA LEU A 99 9.01 12.31 -8.13
C LEU A 99 9.08 12.43 -6.61
N VAL A 100 10.25 12.09 -6.05
CA VAL A 100 10.53 12.06 -4.60
C VAL A 100 11.64 13.01 -4.20
#